data_AF-A0A6I3M7A7-F1
#
_entry.id   AF-A0A6I3M7A7-F1
#
_cell.length_a   1.000
_cell.length_b   1.000
_cell.length_c   1.000
_cell.angle_alpha   90.00
_cell.angle_beta   90.00
_cell.angle_gamma   90.00
#
_symmetry.space_group_name_H-M   'P 1'
#
loop_
_entity.id
_entity.type
_entity.pdbx_description
1 polymer ?
#
loop_
_entity_poly.entity_id
_entity_poly.type
_entity_poly.pdbx_seq_one_letter_code
_entity_poly.pdbx_strand_id
1 'polypeptide(L)'
;MTDCGCDKAKAELEEYLHNELCSEDAADIREHVANCEDCRSELRVGVAITEVVQRACRESAPEELRTVVLGRIRAFQSGHDVLAD
;
A
#
# COMPACT_ATOMS: atom_id res chain seq x y z
N MET A 1 -12.21 1.66 30.21
CA MET A 1 -12.47 1.05 28.90
C MET A 1 -11.14 1.04 28.19
N THR A 2 -10.58 -0.16 27.96
CA THR A 2 -9.27 -0.31 27.33
C THR A 2 -9.37 0.27 25.92
N ASP A 3 -8.55 1.27 25.63
CA ASP A 3 -8.40 1.81 24.29
C ASP A 3 -7.97 0.66 23.37
N CYS A 4 -8.84 0.27 22.43
CA CYS A 4 -8.54 -0.80 21.48
C CYS A 4 -7.51 -0.39 20.43
N GLY A 5 -7.08 0.88 20.40
CA GLY A 5 -6.23 1.44 19.34
C GLY A 5 -7.00 1.72 18.04
N CYS A 6 -8.33 1.63 18.08
CA CYS A 6 -9.19 1.77 16.90
C CYS A 6 -9.16 3.19 16.31
N ASP A 7 -9.00 4.22 17.15
CA ASP A 7 -8.94 5.62 16.69
C ASP A 7 -7.65 5.88 15.89
N LYS A 8 -6.49 5.41 16.39
CA LYS A 8 -5.23 5.44 15.62
C LYS A 8 -5.38 4.64 14.34
N ALA A 9 -5.90 3.41 14.45
CA ALA A 9 -6.01 2.52 13.31
C ALA A 9 -6.87 3.09 12.18
N LYS A 10 -7.99 3.75 12.51
CA LYS A 10 -8.85 4.42 11.53
C LYS A 10 -8.23 5.69 10.96
N ALA A 11 -7.46 6.43 11.77
CA ALA A 11 -6.80 7.65 11.33
C ALA A 11 -5.67 7.38 10.31
N GLU A 12 -5.03 6.21 10.37
CA GLU A 12 -3.89 5.83 9.51
C GLU A 12 -4.25 4.76 8.45
N LEU A 13 -5.52 4.37 8.36
CA LEU A 13 -5.96 3.24 7.54
C LEU A 13 -5.78 3.50 6.03
N GLU A 14 -5.94 4.74 5.61
CA GLU A 14 -5.82 5.14 4.20
C GLU A 14 -4.36 5.10 3.75
N GLU A 15 -3.47 5.66 4.57
CA GLU A 15 -2.02 5.60 4.37
C GLU A 15 -1.54 4.14 4.37
N TYR A 16 -2.11 3.30 5.23
CA TYR A 16 -1.86 1.86 5.21
C TYR A 16 -2.29 1.22 3.89
N LEU A 17 -3.50 1.50 3.40
CA LEU A 17 -4.03 0.97 2.13
C LEU A 17 -3.16 1.36 0.93
N HIS A 18 -2.56 2.55 0.97
CA HIS A 18 -1.72 3.08 -0.11
C HIS A 18 -0.23 2.77 0.06
N ASN A 19 0.17 2.02 1.10
CA ASN A 19 1.57 1.71 1.43
C ASN A 19 2.43 2.96 1.69
N GLU A 20 1.84 3.97 2.33
CA GLU A 20 2.47 5.25 2.65
C GLU A 20 3.00 5.31 4.10
N LEU A 21 2.74 4.26 4.88
CA LEU A 21 3.27 4.12 6.24
C LEU A 21 4.69 3.52 6.26
N CYS A 22 5.45 3.86 7.30
CA CYS A 22 6.69 3.16 7.58
C CYS A 22 6.42 1.69 7.97
N SER A 23 7.45 0.84 7.93
CA SER A 23 7.27 -0.60 8.16
C SER A 23 6.70 -0.94 9.54
N GLU A 24 7.04 -0.13 10.55
CA GLU A 24 6.62 -0.28 11.94
C GLU A 24 5.13 0.05 12.10
N ASP A 25 4.70 1.25 11.68
CA ASP A 25 3.29 1.65 11.74
C ASP A 25 2.40 0.73 10.89
N ALA A 26 2.87 0.31 9.72
CA ALA A 26 2.13 -0.64 8.91
C ALA A 26 1.98 -2.02 9.60
N ALA A 27 2.94 -2.42 10.46
CA ALA A 27 2.84 -3.65 11.24
C ALA A 27 1.79 -3.54 12.35
N ASP A 28 1.76 -2.40 13.04
CA ASP A 28 0.76 -2.11 14.07
C ASP A 28 -0.67 -2.16 13.50
N ILE A 29 -0.89 -1.51 12.34
CA ILE A 29 -2.19 -1.53 11.66
C ILE A 29 -2.57 -2.95 11.25
N ARG A 30 -1.62 -3.72 10.67
CA ARG A 30 -1.83 -5.14 10.31
C ARG A 30 -2.28 -5.98 11.49
N GLU A 31 -1.59 -5.85 12.62
CA GLU A 31 -1.93 -6.59 13.82
C GLU A 31 -3.31 -6.19 14.34
N HIS A 32 -3.62 -4.89 14.34
CA HIS A 32 -4.90 -4.39 14.80
C HIS A 32 -6.07 -4.88 13.94
N VAL A 33 -6.02 -4.72 12.61
CA VAL A 33 -7.10 -5.14 11.70
C VAL A 33 -7.28 -6.67 11.67
N ALA A 34 -6.24 -7.44 12.00
CA ALA A 34 -6.38 -8.90 12.15
C ALA A 34 -7.27 -9.25 13.35
N ASN A 35 -7.20 -8.47 14.43
CA ASN A 35 -7.84 -8.77 15.72
C ASN A 35 -9.09 -7.93 16.02
N CYS A 36 -9.37 -6.88 15.24
CA CYS A 36 -10.51 -5.97 15.42
C CYS A 36 -11.51 -6.11 14.26
N GLU A 37 -12.75 -6.49 14.57
CA GLU A 37 -13.80 -6.67 13.55
C GLU A 37 -14.22 -5.36 12.88
N ASP A 38 -14.36 -4.29 13.65
CA ASP A 38 -14.74 -2.97 13.13
C ASP A 38 -13.69 -2.46 12.15
N CYS A 39 -12.41 -2.44 12.54
CA CYS A 39 -11.32 -1.96 11.66
C CYS A 39 -11.09 -2.89 10.46
N ARG A 40 -11.36 -4.20 10.59
CA ARG A 40 -11.38 -5.12 9.44
C ARG A 40 -12.51 -4.80 8.47
N SER A 41 -13.67 -4.36 8.97
CA SER A 41 -14.78 -3.92 8.13
C SER A 41 -14.42 -2.65 7.37
N GLU A 42 -13.84 -1.65 8.04
CA GLU A 42 -13.35 -0.42 7.40
C GLU A 42 -12.31 -0.72 6.32
N LEU A 43 -11.34 -1.59 6.61
CA LEU A 43 -10.33 -2.01 5.64
C LEU A 43 -10.96 -2.61 4.38
N ARG A 44 -11.99 -3.46 4.54
CA ARG A 44 -12.72 -4.06 3.40
C ARG A 44 -13.42 -3.01 2.55
N VAL A 45 -13.98 -1.97 3.17
CA VAL A 45 -14.62 -0.86 2.43
C VAL A 45 -13.56 -0.12 1.62
N GLY A 46 -12.43 0.22 2.22
CA GLY A 46 -11.31 0.88 1.52
C GLY A 46 -10.83 0.06 0.32
N VAL A 47 -10.54 -1.23 0.51
CA VAL A 47 -10.15 -2.15 -0.59
C VAL A 47 -11.18 -2.16 -1.71
N ALA A 48 -12.47 -2.28 -1.39
CA ALA A 48 -13.53 -2.32 -2.40
C ALA A 48 -13.59 -1.02 -3.22
N ILE A 49 -13.39 0.14 -2.57
CA ILE A 49 -13.33 1.43 -3.27
C ILE A 49 -12.11 1.47 -4.20
N THR A 50 -10.92 1.10 -3.70
CA THR A 50 -9.69 1.06 -4.48
C THR A 50 -9.84 0.18 -5.72
N GLU A 51 -10.41 -1.03 -5.58
CA GLU A 51 -10.67 -1.95 -6.69
C GLU A 51 -11.64 -1.36 -7.72
N VAL A 52 -12.70 -0.68 -7.27
CA VAL A 52 -13.66 -0.03 -8.18
C VAL A 52 -12.98 1.10 -8.96
N VAL A 53 -12.17 1.92 -8.31
CA VAL A 53 -11.42 3.01 -8.94
C VAL A 53 -10.43 2.45 -9.97
N GLN A 54 -9.65 1.43 -9.60
CA GLN A 54 -8.71 0.77 -10.50
C GLN A 54 -9.40 0.17 -11.73
N ARG A 55 -10.58 -0.45 -11.57
CA ARG A 55 -11.36 -0.98 -12.69
C ARG A 55 -11.92 0.12 -13.59
N ALA A 56 -12.31 1.25 -13.01
CA ALA A 56 -12.85 2.38 -13.76
C ALA A 56 -11.76 3.15 -14.52
N CYS A 57 -10.56 3.23 -13.96
CA CYS A 57 -9.40 3.84 -14.60
C CYS A 57 -8.90 2.98 -15.76
N ARG A 58 -8.97 3.51 -16.99
CA ARG A 58 -8.47 2.83 -18.21
C ARG A 58 -7.12 3.35 -18.69
N GLU A 59 -6.54 4.29 -17.96
CA GLU A 59 -5.24 4.85 -18.28
C GLU A 59 -4.17 3.80 -18.00
N SER A 60 -3.37 3.50 -19.02
CA SER A 60 -2.23 2.59 -18.89
C SER A 60 -0.95 3.40 -19.03
N ALA A 61 0.04 3.09 -18.21
CA ALA A 61 1.36 3.68 -18.36
C ALA A 61 1.90 3.42 -19.78
N PRO A 62 2.56 4.40 -20.43
CA PRO A 62 3.21 4.19 -21.72
C PRO A 62 4.17 2.99 -21.68
N GLU A 63 4.16 2.17 -22.74
CA GLU A 63 4.96 0.93 -22.81
C GLU A 63 6.46 1.21 -22.61
N GLU A 64 6.96 2.27 -23.22
CA GLU A 64 8.36 2.69 -23.11
C GLU A 64 8.74 2.95 -21.65
N LEU A 65 7.91 3.71 -20.93
CA LEU A 65 8.13 4.02 -19.52
C LEU A 65 8.09 2.75 -18.66
N ARG A 66 7.15 1.84 -18.92
CA ARG A 66 7.07 0.55 -18.22
C ARG A 66 8.35 -0.27 -18.42
N THR A 67 8.85 -0.31 -19.65
CA THR A 67 10.09 -1.03 -19.99
C THR A 67 11.29 -0.45 -19.24
N VAL A 68 11.43 0.87 -19.21
CA VAL A 68 12.49 1.57 -18.48
C VAL A 68 12.44 1.26 -16.98
N VAL A 69 11.26 1.39 -16.35
CA VAL A 69 11.09 1.14 -14.91
C VAL A 69 11.42 -0.30 -14.56
N LEU A 70 10.88 -1.27 -15.30
CA LEU A 70 11.14 -2.69 -15.04
C LEU A 70 12.61 -3.06 -15.29
N GLY A 71 13.26 -2.44 -16.27
CA GLY A 71 14.70 -2.60 -16.52
C GLY A 71 15.52 -2.14 -15.32
N ARG A 72 15.22 -0.95 -14.77
CA ARG A 72 15.90 -0.43 -13.57
C ARG A 72 15.69 -1.32 -12.35
N ILE A 73 14.45 -1.73 -12.08
CA ILE A 73 14.14 -2.63 -10.95
C ILE A 73 14.99 -3.90 -11.03
N ARG A 74 15.11 -4.52 -12.22
CA ARG A 74 15.93 -5.72 -12.41
C ARG A 74 17.42 -5.44 -12.18
N ALA A 75 17.94 -4.32 -12.66
CA ALA A 75 19.34 -3.93 -12.45
C ALA A 75 19.68 -3.76 -10.96
N PHE A 76 18.80 -3.10 -10.20
CA PHE A 76 18.93 -3.00 -8.74
C PHE A 76 18.92 -4.38 -8.07
N GLN A 77 17.97 -5.24 -8.45
CA GLN A 77 17.83 -6.58 -7.87
C GLN A 77 19.01 -7.51 -8.20
N SER A 78 19.62 -7.36 -9.38
CA SER A 78 20.79 -8.15 -9.78
C SER A 78 22.12 -7.59 -9.25
N GLY A 79 22.10 -6.50 -8.48
CA GLY A 79 23.32 -5.83 -8.00
C GLY A 79 24.17 -5.22 -9.13
N HIS A 80 23.58 -4.97 -10.30
CA HIS A 80 24.24 -4.40 -11.48
C HIS A 80 24.03 -2.88 -11.57
N ASP A 81 23.88 -2.19 -10.43
CA ASP A 81 23.73 -0.74 -10.45
C ASP A 81 25.11 -0.10 -10.61
N VAL A 82 25.52 0.08 -11.88
CA VAL A 82 26.55 1.04 -12.24
C VAL A 82 25.87 2.40 -12.07
N LEU A 83 26.25 3.10 -10.99
CA LEU A 83 25.95 4.51 -10.76
C LEU A 83 26.12 5.28 -12.08
N ALA A 84 25.01 5.56 -12.75
CA ALA A 84 24.96 6.54 -13.82
C ALA A 84 24.71 7.88 -13.14
N ASP A 85 25.79 8.68 -13.09
CA ASP A 85 25.83 10.11 -12.78
C ASP A 85 24.64 10.87 -13.42
#